data_AF-A0A225W9S2-F1
#
_entry.id   AF-A0A225W9S2-F1
#
_cell.length_a   1.000
_cell.length_b   1.000
_cell.length_c   1.000
_cell.angle_alpha   90.00
_cell.angle_beta   90.00
_cell.angle_gamma   90.00
#
_symmetry.space_group_name_H-M   'P 1'
#
loop_
_entity.id
_entity.type
_entity.pdbx_description
1 polymer ?
#
loop_
_entity_poly.entity_id
_entity_poly.type
_entity_poly.pdbx_seq_one_letter_code
_entity_poly.pdbx_strand_id
1 'polypeptide(L)'
;MQSRDKHKYPFNFDRSRDSIWKLFHTFNQQKDLEPYTDVTNPDNTNAFKFRMLKQLTKETTVSLLVRVAMRRYLTGNQMVIVWRTFTEGEGIFNGVHCSESGWTRARPCENGTTIEMYFKLKLLGFLSMTARFHDAASLFREIAQGRKARILNGLASFPHDKNLRTRVESQTKSRK
;
A
#
# COMPACT_ATOMS: atom_id res chain seq x y z
N MET A 1 -13.72 -10.24 -1.68
CA MET A 1 -12.51 -11.08 -1.81
C MET A 1 -11.66 -10.90 -0.56
N GLN A 2 -11.00 -11.94 -0.08
CA GLN A 2 -10.05 -11.84 1.03
C GLN A 2 -8.79 -12.65 0.72
N SER A 3 -7.63 -12.20 1.20
CA SER A 3 -6.35 -12.90 1.07
C SER A 3 -5.65 -12.93 2.41
N ARG A 4 -4.95 -14.03 2.68
CA ARG A 4 -4.04 -14.16 3.82
C ARG A 4 -2.76 -14.84 3.35
N ASP A 5 -1.63 -14.26 3.71
CA ASP A 5 -0.32 -14.72 3.25
C ASP A 5 0.70 -14.62 4.36
N LYS A 6 1.70 -15.49 4.31
CA LYS A 6 2.80 -15.54 5.25
C LYS A 6 4.08 -15.90 4.51
N HIS A 7 5.09 -15.06 4.64
CA HIS A 7 6.38 -15.25 3.99
C HIS A 7 7.50 -15.06 5.02
N LYS A 8 8.56 -15.85 4.87
CA LYS A 8 9.81 -15.67 5.62
C LYS A 8 10.82 -14.99 4.70
N TYR A 9 11.47 -13.96 5.21
CA TYR A 9 12.53 -13.25 4.51
C TYR A 9 13.83 -13.40 5.30
N PRO A 10 14.98 -13.60 4.63
CA PRO A 10 16.27 -13.81 5.28
C PRO A 10 16.90 -12.50 5.81
N PHE A 11 16.08 -11.48 6.12
CA PHE A 11 16.53 -10.16 6.53
C PHE A 11 16.15 -9.90 7.99
N ASN A 12 16.97 -9.16 8.72
CA ASN A 12 16.70 -8.86 10.12
C ASN A 12 15.44 -7.98 10.29
N PHE A 13 14.86 -8.05 11.49
CA PHE A 13 13.56 -7.45 11.78
C PHE A 13 13.53 -5.93 11.59
N ASP A 14 14.49 -5.19 12.15
CA ASP A 14 14.50 -3.73 12.06
C ASP A 14 14.55 -3.24 10.61
N ARG A 15 15.38 -3.89 9.78
CA ARG A 15 15.45 -3.55 8.35
C ARG A 15 14.16 -3.90 7.64
N SER A 16 13.65 -5.13 7.81
CA SER A 16 12.42 -5.55 7.14
C SER A 16 11.27 -4.62 7.51
N ARG A 17 11.15 -4.26 8.79
CA ARG A 17 10.14 -3.35 9.29
C ARG A 17 10.18 -1.98 8.60
N ASP A 18 11.35 -1.37 8.55
CA ASP A 18 11.52 -0.03 7.95
C ASP A 18 11.30 -0.07 6.43
N SER A 19 11.75 -1.14 5.75
CA SER A 19 11.52 -1.35 4.32
C SER A 19 10.04 -1.51 3.99
N ILE A 20 9.29 -2.31 4.77
CA ILE A 20 7.83 -2.46 4.58
C ILE A 20 7.18 -1.09 4.71
N TRP A 21 7.49 -0.34 5.78
CA TRP A 21 6.90 0.98 6.00
C TRP A 21 7.14 1.89 4.79
N LYS A 22 8.38 1.99 4.31
CA LYS A 22 8.74 2.78 3.12
C LYS A 22 8.01 2.32 1.86
N LEU A 23 7.91 1.00 1.63
CA LEU A 23 7.19 0.44 0.48
C LEU A 23 5.72 0.90 0.44
N PHE A 24 5.03 0.86 1.58
CA PHE A 24 3.67 1.40 1.69
C PHE A 24 3.58 2.90 1.37
N HIS A 25 4.66 3.68 1.46
CA HIS A 25 4.65 5.08 1.03
C HIS A 25 4.89 5.21 -0.47
N THR A 26 5.91 4.51 -0.99
CA THR A 26 6.30 4.60 -2.40
C THR A 26 5.18 4.14 -3.34
N PHE A 27 4.42 3.10 -2.97
CA PHE A 27 3.33 2.60 -3.83
C PHE A 27 2.17 3.57 -4.03
N ASN A 28 2.10 4.59 -3.17
CA ASN A 28 1.04 5.57 -3.22
C ASN A 28 1.50 6.89 -3.87
N GLN A 29 2.72 6.96 -4.38
CA GLN A 29 3.17 8.06 -5.24
C GLN A 29 2.53 7.89 -6.62
N GLN A 30 1.41 8.56 -6.81
CA GLN A 30 0.58 8.50 -8.01
C GLN A 30 0.12 9.91 -8.39
N LYS A 31 -0.50 10.04 -9.57
CA LYS A 31 -1.02 11.32 -10.07
C LYS A 31 -1.97 11.94 -9.03
N ASP A 32 -1.90 13.26 -8.89
CA ASP A 32 -2.73 14.05 -7.97
C ASP A 32 -2.63 13.57 -6.51
N LEU A 33 -1.44 13.17 -6.05
CA LEU A 33 -1.23 12.81 -4.64
C LEU A 33 -1.42 14.04 -3.75
N GLU A 34 -2.44 13.97 -2.90
CA GLU A 34 -2.76 14.99 -1.91
C GLU A 34 -2.71 14.37 -0.50
N PRO A 35 -1.72 14.72 0.34
CA PRO A 35 -1.64 14.24 1.72
C PRO A 35 -2.66 14.95 2.62
N TYR A 36 -3.21 14.22 3.59
CA TYR A 36 -3.91 14.80 4.74
C TYR A 36 -2.87 14.98 5.87
N THR A 37 -2.53 16.22 6.19
CA THR A 37 -1.45 16.55 7.13
C THR A 37 -1.90 16.57 8.59
N ASP A 38 -3.18 16.83 8.85
CA ASP A 38 -3.76 16.88 10.19
C ASP A 38 -4.14 15.47 10.69
N VAL A 39 -3.12 14.64 10.91
CA VAL A 39 -3.27 13.27 11.41
C VAL A 39 -2.60 13.12 12.77
N THR A 40 -3.23 12.35 13.66
CA THR A 40 -2.63 12.00 14.95
C THR A 40 -1.40 11.10 14.74
N ASN A 41 -0.27 11.48 15.35
CA ASN A 41 1.00 10.75 15.26
C ASN A 41 1.49 10.60 13.80
N PRO A 42 1.93 11.70 13.16
CA PRO A 42 2.32 11.72 11.74
C PRO A 42 3.53 10.84 11.41
N ASP A 43 4.39 10.53 12.38
CA ASP A 43 5.51 9.60 12.20
C ASP A 43 5.06 8.14 11.98
N ASN A 44 3.82 7.83 12.35
CA ASN A 44 3.27 6.49 12.31
C ASN A 44 1.92 6.39 11.61
N THR A 45 1.28 7.51 11.27
CA THR A 45 0.00 7.58 10.61
C THR A 45 0.15 8.37 9.33
N ASN A 46 -0.41 7.84 8.24
CA ASN A 46 -0.50 8.55 6.98
C ASN A 46 -1.91 8.45 6.43
N ALA A 47 -2.39 9.55 5.89
CA ALA A 47 -3.56 9.54 5.05
C ALA A 47 -3.31 10.42 3.82
N PHE A 48 -3.82 9.99 2.68
CA PHE A 48 -3.70 10.74 1.43
C PHE A 48 -4.78 10.27 0.45
N LYS A 49 -5.01 11.07 -0.58
CA LYS A 49 -5.80 10.68 -1.75
C LYS A 49 -4.97 10.85 -3.01
N PHE A 50 -5.28 10.07 -4.04
CA PHE A 50 -4.64 10.15 -5.34
C PHE A 50 -5.53 9.55 -6.42
N ARG A 51 -5.20 9.79 -7.69
CA ARG A 51 -5.86 9.14 -8.83
C ARG A 51 -4.98 8.04 -9.40
N MET A 52 -5.57 6.87 -9.55
CA MET A 52 -4.97 5.74 -10.27
C MET A 52 -5.58 5.67 -11.67
N LEU A 53 -4.73 5.72 -12.69
CA LEU A 53 -5.12 5.46 -14.06
C LEU A 53 -4.87 3.99 -14.40
N LYS A 54 -5.83 3.34 -15.04
CA LYS A 54 -5.73 1.94 -15.44
C LYS A 54 -6.28 1.74 -16.84
N GLN A 55 -5.51 1.09 -17.69
CA GLN A 55 -5.93 0.74 -19.04
C GLN A 55 -6.91 -0.44 -18.97
N LEU A 56 -8.13 -0.26 -19.49
CA LEU A 56 -9.15 -1.31 -19.56
C LEU A 56 -9.13 -2.02 -20.93
N THR A 57 -9.05 -1.25 -22.01
CA THR A 57 -8.85 -1.71 -23.40
C THR A 57 -7.80 -0.84 -24.07
N LYS A 58 -7.36 -1.13 -25.30
CA LYS A 58 -6.37 -0.26 -26.00
C LYS A 58 -6.82 1.20 -26.12
N GLU A 59 -8.12 1.45 -26.18
CA GLU A 59 -8.71 2.78 -26.40
C GLU A 59 -9.34 3.36 -25.13
N THR A 60 -9.48 2.57 -24.06
CA THR A 60 -10.16 2.99 -22.84
C THR A 60 -9.24 2.95 -21.64
N THR A 61 -8.93 4.13 -21.10
CA THR A 61 -8.30 4.30 -19.78
C THR A 61 -9.36 4.74 -18.78
N VAL A 62 -9.37 4.12 -17.61
CA VAL A 62 -10.26 4.49 -16.51
C VAL A 62 -9.47 5.19 -15.41
N SER A 63 -10.13 6.10 -14.70
CA SER A 63 -9.60 6.80 -13.54
C SER A 63 -10.32 6.34 -12.27
N LEU A 64 -9.55 6.11 -11.22
CA LEU A 64 -10.04 5.68 -9.92
C LEU A 64 -9.51 6.65 -8.85
N LEU A 65 -10.41 7.30 -8.12
CA LEU A 65 -10.03 8.11 -6.98
C LEU A 65 -9.84 7.21 -5.76
N VAL A 66 -8.62 7.17 -5.24
CA VAL A 66 -8.23 6.31 -4.11
C VAL A 66 -7.95 7.18 -2.91
N ARG A 67 -8.58 6.87 -1.77
CA ARG A 67 -8.32 7.47 -0.46
C ARG A 67 -7.77 6.39 0.46
N VAL A 68 -6.62 6.64 1.08
CA VAL A 68 -5.96 5.68 1.97
C VAL A 68 -5.76 6.32 3.32
N ALA A 69 -6.02 5.56 4.38
CA ALA A 69 -5.56 5.84 5.73
C ALA A 69 -4.82 4.61 6.25
N MET A 70 -3.60 4.80 6.73
CA MET A 70 -2.76 3.72 7.26
C MET A 70 -2.05 4.16 8.52
N ARG A 71 -1.79 3.20 9.42
CA ARG A 71 -1.06 3.43 10.65
C ARG A 71 -0.16 2.24 10.98
N ARG A 72 1.06 2.51 11.41
CA ARG A 72 1.96 1.50 12.00
C ARG A 72 1.92 1.55 13.52
N TYR A 73 2.07 0.39 14.12
CA TYR A 73 2.25 0.16 15.54
C TYR A 73 3.56 -0.59 15.74
N LEU A 74 4.39 -0.10 16.65
CA LEU A 74 5.69 -0.66 16.98
C LEU A 74 5.63 -1.17 18.41
N THR A 75 5.84 -2.47 18.61
CA THR A 75 5.82 -3.11 19.93
C THR A 75 6.99 -4.07 20.03
N GLY A 76 8.09 -3.64 20.66
CA GLY A 76 9.31 -4.45 20.86
C GLY A 76 9.74 -5.19 19.59
N ASN A 77 9.41 -6.49 19.54
CA ASN A 77 9.75 -7.38 18.43
C ASN A 77 8.65 -7.53 17.37
N GLN A 78 7.72 -6.60 17.26
CA GLN A 78 6.64 -6.66 16.28
C GLN A 78 6.33 -5.28 15.69
N MET A 79 6.02 -5.26 14.41
CA MET A 79 5.36 -4.14 13.77
C MET A 79 4.07 -4.61 13.15
N VAL A 80 3.00 -3.84 13.35
CA VAL A 80 1.74 -4.03 12.65
C VAL A 80 1.42 -2.76 11.88
N ILE A 81 1.21 -2.86 10.57
CA ILE A 81 0.60 -1.79 9.78
C ILE A 81 -0.84 -2.18 9.54
N VAL A 82 -1.77 -1.29 9.85
CA VAL A 82 -3.19 -1.42 9.48
C VAL A 82 -3.51 -0.35 8.46
N TRP A 83 -4.40 -0.67 7.53
CA TRP A 83 -4.89 0.32 6.57
C TRP A 83 -6.34 0.11 6.20
N ARG A 84 -6.92 1.20 5.71
CA ARG A 84 -8.21 1.22 5.04
C ARG A 84 -8.09 2.04 3.77
N THR A 85 -8.64 1.51 2.69
CA THR A 85 -8.70 2.19 1.40
C THR A 85 -10.16 2.32 0.99
N PHE A 86 -10.52 3.48 0.45
CA PHE A 86 -11.78 3.70 -0.23
C PHE A 86 -11.49 4.17 -1.65
N THR A 87 -11.95 3.39 -2.62
CA THR A 87 -11.75 3.63 -4.05
C THR A 87 -13.10 3.93 -4.70
N GLU A 88 -13.13 4.96 -5.51
CA GLU A 88 -14.29 5.42 -6.25
C GLU A 88 -13.96 5.41 -7.74
N GLY A 89 -14.83 4.80 -8.54
CA GLY A 89 -14.72 4.86 -9.98
C GLY A 89 -15.13 6.24 -10.52
N GLU A 90 -14.35 6.78 -11.43
CA GLU A 90 -14.70 8.00 -12.18
C GLU A 90 -15.15 7.63 -13.61
N GLY A 91 -15.83 8.55 -14.30
CA GLY A 91 -16.28 8.36 -15.69
C GLY A 91 -17.23 7.17 -15.85
N ILE A 92 -16.84 6.16 -16.66
CA ILE A 92 -17.66 4.97 -16.94
C ILE A 92 -17.93 4.09 -15.70
N PHE A 93 -17.16 4.28 -14.61
CA PHE A 93 -17.35 3.58 -13.34
C PHE A 93 -17.95 4.46 -12.24
N ASN A 94 -18.51 5.63 -12.61
CA ASN A 94 -19.18 6.50 -11.66
C ASN A 94 -20.29 5.76 -10.89
N GLY A 95 -20.35 5.96 -9.57
CA GLY A 95 -21.27 5.25 -8.67
C GLY A 95 -20.84 3.83 -8.26
N VAL A 96 -19.68 3.36 -8.73
CA VAL A 96 -19.07 2.12 -8.23
C VAL A 96 -17.98 2.47 -7.22
N HIS A 97 -18.08 1.90 -6.03
CA HIS A 97 -17.13 2.10 -4.95
C HIS A 97 -16.57 0.78 -4.44
N CYS A 98 -15.38 0.84 -3.86
CA CYS A 98 -14.72 -0.32 -3.29
C CYS A 98 -14.04 0.07 -1.99
N SER A 99 -14.24 -0.73 -0.94
CA SER A 99 -13.54 -0.57 0.32
C SER A 99 -12.61 -1.75 0.56
N GLU A 100 -11.34 -1.44 0.83
CA GLU A 100 -10.36 -2.39 1.30
C GLU A 100 -10.03 -2.14 2.76
N SER A 101 -9.85 -3.18 3.54
CA SER A 101 -9.23 -3.09 4.86
C SER A 101 -8.22 -4.20 5.00
N GLY A 102 -7.07 -3.90 5.59
CA GLY A 102 -6.00 -4.87 5.70
C GLY A 102 -5.04 -4.57 6.83
N TRP A 103 -4.19 -5.55 7.09
CA TRP A 103 -3.07 -5.42 7.99
C TRP A 103 -1.89 -6.24 7.49
N THR A 104 -0.69 -5.81 7.88
CA THR A 104 0.52 -6.63 7.78
C THR A 104 1.25 -6.61 9.09
N ARG A 105 1.77 -7.77 9.49
CA ARG A 105 2.56 -7.96 10.70
C ARG A 105 3.95 -8.43 10.32
N ALA A 106 4.97 -7.73 10.79
CA ALA A 106 6.35 -8.17 10.74
C ALA A 106 6.82 -8.56 12.15
N ARG A 107 7.57 -9.65 12.25
CA ARG A 107 8.18 -10.12 13.51
C ARG A 107 9.47 -10.90 13.22
N PRO A 108 10.47 -10.91 14.12
CA PRO A 108 11.66 -11.72 13.95
C PRO A 108 11.30 -13.21 13.94
N CYS A 109 12.15 -13.98 13.29
CA CYS A 109 12.25 -15.43 13.38
C CYS A 109 13.73 -15.83 13.36
N GLU A 110 14.04 -17.08 13.69
CA GLU A 110 15.40 -17.62 13.83
C GLU A 110 16.38 -17.13 12.75
N ASN A 111 15.97 -17.17 11.47
CA ASN A 111 16.82 -16.78 10.33
C ASN A 111 16.30 -15.55 9.57
N GLY A 112 15.66 -14.59 10.26
CA GLY A 112 15.25 -13.32 9.64
C GLY A 112 13.91 -12.78 10.13
N THR A 113 13.00 -12.47 9.21
CA THR A 113 11.71 -11.84 9.51
C THR A 113 10.56 -12.62 8.88
N THR A 114 9.54 -12.90 9.69
CA THR A 114 8.25 -13.38 9.20
C THR A 114 7.35 -12.19 8.94
N ILE A 115 6.79 -12.11 7.74
CA ILE A 115 5.80 -11.11 7.34
C ILE A 115 4.50 -11.82 7.03
N GLU A 116 3.44 -11.42 7.73
CA GLU A 116 2.08 -11.87 7.50
C GLU A 116 1.27 -10.70 6.94
N MET A 117 0.40 -11.00 5.99
CA MET A 117 -0.47 -10.00 5.37
C MET A 117 -1.88 -10.53 5.27
N TYR A 118 -2.84 -9.67 5.55
CA TYR A 118 -4.26 -9.92 5.32
C TYR A 118 -4.89 -8.69 4.70
N PHE A 119 -5.80 -8.90 3.74
CA PHE A 119 -6.70 -7.84 3.32
C PHE A 119 -8.04 -8.42 2.88
N LYS A 120 -9.06 -7.57 2.98
CA LYS A 120 -10.42 -7.84 2.58
C LYS A 120 -10.93 -6.70 1.71
N LEU A 121 -11.36 -7.06 0.52
CA LEU A 121 -11.97 -6.18 -0.46
C LEU A 121 -13.49 -6.38 -0.43
N LYS A 122 -14.23 -5.28 -0.24
CA LYS A 122 -15.69 -5.19 -0.32
C LYS A 122 -16.07 -4.24 -1.45
N LEU A 123 -16.72 -4.77 -2.47
CA LEU A 123 -17.29 -3.96 -3.54
C LEU A 123 -18.64 -3.43 -3.10
N LEU A 124 -18.88 -2.14 -3.33
CA LEU A 124 -20.09 -1.42 -2.96
C LEU A 124 -20.60 -0.75 -4.24
N GLY A 125 -21.68 -1.26 -4.83
CA GLY A 125 -22.28 -0.67 -6.03
C GLY A 125 -23.62 -0.01 -5.69
N PHE A 126 -23.92 1.11 -6.34
CA PHE A 126 -25.30 1.61 -6.44
C PHE A 126 -26.01 0.94 -7.64
N LEU A 127 -27.30 0.68 -7.49
CA LEU A 127 -28.14 -0.23 -8.29
C LEU A 127 -28.35 0.13 -9.78
N SER A 128 -27.65 1.09 -10.38
CA SER A 128 -28.03 1.61 -11.71
C SER A 128 -27.29 1.05 -12.93
N MET A 129 -26.21 0.27 -12.80
CA MET A 129 -25.54 -0.34 -13.99
C MET A 129 -24.89 -1.70 -13.67
N THR A 130 -25.68 -2.77 -13.78
CA THR A 130 -25.22 -4.16 -13.57
C THR A 130 -24.15 -4.59 -14.58
N ALA A 131 -24.18 -4.10 -15.82
CA ALA A 131 -23.26 -4.50 -16.88
C ALA A 131 -21.79 -4.12 -16.60
N ARG A 132 -21.55 -2.96 -15.98
CA ARG A 132 -20.18 -2.47 -15.69
C ARG A 132 -19.66 -2.87 -14.32
N PHE A 133 -20.53 -3.40 -13.47
CA PHE A 133 -20.15 -3.88 -12.14
C PHE A 133 -19.16 -5.05 -12.21
N HIS A 134 -19.33 -5.96 -13.18
CA HIS A 134 -18.41 -7.09 -13.36
C HIS A 134 -17.01 -6.62 -13.79
N ASP A 135 -16.93 -5.69 -14.74
CA ASP A 135 -15.67 -5.09 -15.21
C ASP A 135 -14.96 -4.39 -14.04
N ALA A 136 -15.68 -3.55 -13.30
CA ALA A 136 -15.15 -2.86 -12.13
C ALA A 136 -14.70 -3.85 -11.04
N ALA A 137 -15.49 -4.89 -10.75
CA ALA A 137 -15.15 -5.93 -9.78
C ALA A 137 -13.85 -6.65 -10.15
N SER A 138 -13.68 -6.99 -11.43
CA SER A 138 -12.49 -7.66 -11.94
C SER A 138 -11.28 -6.74 -11.84
N LEU A 139 -11.42 -5.48 -12.23
CA LEU A 139 -10.38 -4.47 -12.15
C LEU A 139 -9.91 -4.24 -10.70
N PHE A 140 -10.83 -4.06 -9.76
CA PHE A 140 -10.47 -3.83 -8.36
C PHE A 140 -9.77 -5.04 -7.74
N ARG A 141 -10.15 -6.27 -8.13
CA ARG A 141 -9.46 -7.49 -7.69
C ARG A 141 -8.04 -7.54 -8.25
N GLU A 142 -7.87 -7.24 -9.54
CA GLU A 142 -6.56 -7.18 -10.19
C GLU A 142 -5.64 -6.15 -9.50
N ILE A 143 -6.15 -4.95 -9.23
CA ILE A 143 -5.41 -3.90 -8.53
C ILE A 143 -5.00 -4.36 -7.13
N ALA A 144 -5.91 -4.95 -6.36
CA ALA A 144 -5.62 -5.44 -5.02
C ALA A 144 -4.57 -6.56 -5.02
N GLN A 145 -4.68 -7.52 -5.94
CA GLN A 145 -3.70 -8.59 -6.12
C GLN A 145 -2.32 -8.06 -6.58
N GLY A 146 -2.31 -7.11 -7.52
CA GLY A 146 -1.09 -6.47 -8.00
C GLY A 146 -0.37 -5.69 -6.91
N ARG A 147 -1.10 -4.96 -6.06
CA ARG A 147 -0.54 -4.27 -4.88
C ARG A 147 0.10 -5.24 -3.90
N LYS A 148 -0.60 -6.32 -3.56
CA LYS A 148 -0.08 -7.40 -2.71
C LYS A 148 1.23 -7.97 -3.27
N ALA A 149 1.24 -8.37 -4.55
CA ALA A 149 2.43 -8.94 -5.19
C ALA A 149 3.60 -7.94 -5.18
N ARG A 150 3.34 -6.66 -5.46
CA ARG A 150 4.37 -5.61 -5.40
C ARG A 150 4.95 -5.42 -4.01
N ILE A 151 4.15 -5.44 -2.94
CA ILE A 151 4.67 -5.34 -1.58
C ILE A 151 5.56 -6.54 -1.26
N LEU A 152 5.07 -7.76 -1.52
CA LEU A 152 5.81 -8.99 -1.21
C LEU A 152 7.11 -9.13 -2.04
N ASN A 153 7.07 -8.76 -3.32
CA ASN A 153 8.24 -8.80 -4.21
C ASN A 153 9.19 -7.62 -3.94
N GLY A 154 8.65 -6.44 -3.66
CA GLY A 154 9.42 -5.24 -3.31
C GLY A 154 10.25 -5.43 -2.05
N LEU A 155 9.81 -6.28 -1.13
CA LEU A 155 10.60 -6.67 0.04
C LEU A 155 11.80 -7.54 -0.30
N ALA A 156 11.70 -8.38 -1.34
CA ALA A 156 12.80 -9.19 -1.83
C ALA A 156 13.82 -8.35 -2.62
N SER A 157 13.37 -7.27 -3.28
CA SER A 157 14.21 -6.41 -4.13
C SER A 157 14.66 -5.09 -3.48
N PHE A 158 14.19 -4.76 -2.26
CA PHE A 158 14.54 -3.49 -1.63
C PHE A 158 16.05 -3.40 -1.42
N PRO A 159 16.71 -2.27 -1.79
CA PRO A 159 18.16 -2.21 -1.89
C PRO A 159 18.85 -2.70 -0.63
N HIS A 160 19.84 -3.58 -0.84
CA HIS A 160 20.69 -4.14 0.20
C HIS A 160 21.64 -3.12 0.86
N ASP A 161 21.44 -1.84 0.59
CA ASP A 161 22.43 -0.79 0.85
C ASP A 161 22.80 -0.68 2.33
N LYS A 162 24.06 -1.01 2.62
CA LYS A 162 24.71 -0.88 3.93
C LYS A 162 25.08 0.59 4.24
N ASN A 163 24.83 1.54 3.33
CA ASN A 163 25.35 2.91 3.42
C ASN A 163 24.29 4.00 3.71
N LEU A 164 23.27 3.71 4.51
CA LEU A 164 22.31 4.73 4.95
C LEU A 164 22.85 5.67 6.04
N ARG A 165 24.01 5.38 6.65
CA ARG A 165 24.68 6.33 7.57
C ARG A 165 25.54 7.38 6.85
N THR A 166 26.15 7.04 5.71
CA THR A 166 27.12 7.92 5.04
C THR A 166 26.49 9.03 4.18
N ARG A 167 25.21 8.88 3.79
CA ARG A 167 24.54 9.88 2.92
C ARG A 167 23.90 11.05 3.68
N VAL A 168 23.62 10.87 4.98
CA VAL A 168 23.13 11.96 5.85
C VAL A 168 24.31 12.82 6.36
N GLU A 169 25.47 12.22 6.59
CA GLU A 169 26.68 12.95 7.00
C GLU A 169 27.29 13.78 5.87
N SER A 170 27.21 13.32 4.61
CA SER A 170 27.72 14.09 3.47
C SER A 170 26.85 15.30 3.11
N GLN A 171 25.53 15.24 3.35
CA GLN A 171 24.66 16.41 3.18
C GLN A 171 24.74 17.42 4.33
N THR A 172 25.20 16.99 5.51
CA THR A 172 25.39 17.89 6.67
C THR A 172 26.74 18.61 6.63
N LYS A 173 27.78 18.02 6.01
CA LYS A 173 29.10 18.66 5.84
C LYS A 173 29.21 19.65 4.68
N SER A 174 28.25 19.70 3.76
CA SER A 174 28.24 20.64 2.62
C SER A 174 27.49 21.96 2.91
N ARG A 175 27.03 22.19 4.15
CA ARG A 175 26.34 23.41 4.60
C ARG A 175 27.06 24.13 5.74
N LYS A 176 28.38 24.04 5.81
CA LYS A 176 29.22 24.95 6.61
C LYS A 176 30.28 25.57 5.72
#